data_AF-A0A950UZY8-F1
#
_entry.id   AF-A0A950UZY8-F1
#
_cell.length_a   1.000
_cell.length_b   1.000
_cell.length_c   1.000
_cell.angle_alpha   90.00
_cell.angle_beta   90.00
_cell.angle_gamma   90.00
#
_symmetry.space_group_name_H-M   'P 1'
#
loop_
_entity.id
_entity.type
_entity.pdbx_description
1 polymer ?
#
loop_
_entity_poly.entity_id
_entity_poly.type
_entity_poly.pdbx_seq_one_letter_code
_entity_poly.pdbx_strand_id
1 'polypeptide(L)'
;MSSPSSPSSTPVEKLSFEAALRELEGIVGKLEQGSVDLEDSIALYERGQALKVHCEQKLRSAESRLEKIVTGPKGAERTEPLDPV
;
A
#
# COMPACT_ATOMS: atom_id res chain seq x y z
N MET A 1 11.39 17.70 -29.22
CA MET A 1 9.97 17.33 -28.97
C MET A 1 9.97 16.10 -28.10
N SER A 2 9.98 16.27 -26.78
CA SER A 2 9.91 15.16 -25.82
C SER A 2 8.53 15.22 -25.20
N SER A 3 7.66 14.29 -25.59
CA SER A 3 6.30 14.19 -25.05
C SER A 3 6.38 13.77 -23.57
N PRO A 4 5.79 14.52 -22.62
CA PRO A 4 5.69 14.06 -21.24
C PRO A 4 4.65 12.94 -21.20
N SER A 5 5.09 11.73 -20.85
CA SER A 5 4.19 10.62 -20.58
C SER A 5 3.38 10.94 -19.33
N SER A 6 2.10 11.22 -19.51
CA SER A 6 1.14 11.63 -18.48
C SER A 6 1.14 10.67 -17.28
N PRO A 7 0.91 11.16 -16.05
CA PRO A 7 0.66 10.29 -14.92
C PRO A 7 -0.58 9.43 -15.21
N SER A 8 -0.50 8.14 -14.86
CA SER A 8 -1.55 7.13 -15.00
C SER A 8 -2.93 7.72 -14.70
N SER A 9 -3.83 7.75 -15.69
CA SER A 9 -5.20 8.27 -15.54
C SER A 9 -6.11 7.41 -14.64
N THR A 10 -5.55 6.37 -14.01
CA THR A 10 -6.32 5.49 -13.14
C THR A 10 -6.50 6.14 -11.76
N PRO A 11 -7.74 6.28 -11.26
CA PRO A 11 -7.97 6.78 -9.91
C PRO A 11 -7.35 5.83 -8.88
N VAL A 12 -6.72 6.39 -7.84
CA VAL A 12 -5.93 5.63 -6.85
C VAL A 12 -6.75 4.52 -6.21
N GLU A 13 -8.04 4.76 -5.93
CA GLU A 13 -8.90 3.80 -5.24
C GLU A 13 -9.08 2.49 -6.02
N LYS A 14 -8.89 2.52 -7.35
CA LYS A 14 -9.02 1.34 -8.22
C LYS A 14 -7.73 0.52 -8.33
N LEU A 15 -6.61 1.01 -7.80
CA LEU A 15 -5.32 0.32 -7.92
C LEU A 15 -5.24 -0.88 -6.96
N SER A 16 -4.55 -1.94 -7.39
CA SER A 16 -4.07 -2.98 -6.48
C SER A 16 -2.94 -2.42 -5.59
N PHE A 17 -2.61 -3.12 -4.50
CA PHE A 17 -1.49 -2.70 -3.64
C PHE A 17 -0.18 -2.63 -4.44
N GLU A 18 0.14 -3.68 -5.20
CA GLU A 18 1.37 -3.74 -5.99
C GLU A 18 1.42 -2.68 -7.09
N ALA A 19 0.28 -2.39 -7.73
CA ALA A 19 0.21 -1.34 -8.74
C ALA A 19 0.43 0.05 -8.12
N ALA A 20 -0.21 0.33 -6.98
CA ALA A 20 -0.03 1.58 -6.27
C ALA A 20 1.42 1.76 -5.75
N LEU A 21 2.02 0.69 -5.24
CA LEU A 21 3.41 0.70 -4.78
C LEU A 21 4.39 0.97 -5.93
N ARG A 22 4.25 0.27 -7.06
CA ARG A 22 5.09 0.50 -8.25
C ARG A 22 4.98 1.93 -8.78
N GLU A 23 3.76 2.48 -8.80
CA GLU A 23 3.55 3.87 -9.21
C GLU A 23 4.21 4.85 -8.24
N LEU A 24 4.10 4.60 -6.93
CA LEU A 24 4.74 5.41 -5.90
C LEU A 24 6.28 5.39 -6.00
N GLU A 25 6.88 4.22 -6.19
CA GLU A 25 8.33 4.06 -6.42
C GLU A 25 8.79 4.85 -7.65
N GLY A 26 8.03 4.80 -8.75
CA GLY A 26 8.32 5.57 -9.95
C GLY A 26 8.22 7.08 -9.73
N ILE A 27 7.26 7.54 -8.91
CA ILE A 27 7.14 8.95 -8.53
C ILE A 27 8.34 9.40 -7.70
N VAL A 28 8.72 8.62 -6.68
CA VAL A 28 9.90 8.91 -5.83
C VAL A 28 11.15 9.02 -6.70
N GLY A 29 11.38 8.05 -7.58
CA GLY A 29 12.55 8.07 -8.47
C GLY A 29 12.57 9.28 -9.42
N LYS A 30 11.41 9.79 -9.86
CA LYS A 30 11.33 11.03 -10.67
C LYS A 30 11.66 12.28 -9.85
N LEU A 31 11.13 12.37 -8.63
CA LEU A 31 11.41 13.49 -7.72
C LEU A 31 12.90 13.53 -7.34
N GLU A 32 13.52 12.38 -7.09
CA GLU A 32 14.95 12.27 -6.76
C GLU A 32 15.86 12.63 -7.93
N GLN A 33 15.43 12.41 -9.18
CA GLN A 33 16.18 12.81 -10.38
C GLN A 33 16.25 14.34 -10.56
N GLY A 34 15.39 15.12 -9.88
CA GLY A 34 15.44 16.59 -9.89
C GLY A 34 15.25 17.24 -11.27
N SER A 35 14.77 16.47 -12.26
CA SER A 35 14.63 16.89 -13.66
C SER A 35 13.20 17.29 -14.02
N VAL A 36 12.35 17.52 -13.00
CA VAL A 36 10.92 17.82 -13.15
C VAL A 36 10.67 19.26 -12.75
N ASP A 37 9.85 19.96 -13.53
CA ASP A 37 9.44 21.33 -13.22
C ASP A 37 8.63 21.40 -11.91
N LEU A 38 8.52 22.60 -11.34
CA LEU A 38 7.88 22.80 -10.02
C LEU A 38 6.43 22.32 -9.99
N GLU A 39 5.62 22.68 -11.00
CA GLU A 39 4.21 22.27 -11.11
C GLU A 39 4.08 20.74 -11.16
N ASP A 40 4.91 20.08 -11.98
CA ASP A 40 4.93 18.62 -12.07
C ASP A 40 5.41 17.98 -10.77
N SER A 41 6.37 18.58 -10.08
CA SER A 41 6.86 18.11 -8.78
C SER A 41 5.76 18.14 -7.71
N ILE A 42 4.94 19.19 -7.71
CA ILE A 42 3.77 19.31 -6.83
C ILE A 42 2.74 18.22 -7.16
N ALA A 43 2.40 18.05 -8.44
CA ALA A 43 1.44 17.03 -8.87
C ALA A 43 1.91 15.60 -8.54
N LEU A 44 3.20 15.32 -8.75
CA LEU A 44 3.83 14.05 -8.38
C LEU A 44 3.77 13.83 -6.86
N TYR A 45 4.03 14.86 -6.06
CA TYR A 45 3.96 14.77 -4.61
C TYR A 45 2.53 14.48 -4.11
N GLU A 46 1.53 15.21 -4.60
CA GLU A 46 0.11 14.99 -4.26
C GLU A 46 -0.33 13.57 -4.64
N ARG A 47 0.03 13.11 -5.83
CA ARG A 47 -0.24 11.75 -6.29
C ARG A 47 0.46 10.71 -5.40
N GLY A 48 1.72 10.95 -5.04
CA GLY A 48 2.49 10.10 -4.13
C GLY A 48 1.84 9.98 -2.75
N GLN A 49 1.35 11.09 -2.19
CA GLN A 49 0.61 11.06 -0.92
C GLN A 49 -0.68 10.25 -1.02
N ALA A 50 -1.46 10.42 -2.09
CA ALA A 50 -2.67 9.63 -2.30
C ALA A 50 -2.36 8.11 -2.40
N LEU A 51 -1.31 7.74 -3.14
CA LEU A 51 -0.85 6.35 -3.26
C LEU A 51 -0.41 5.78 -1.90
N LYS A 52 0.34 6.54 -1.10
CA LYS A 52 0.75 6.15 0.25
C LYS A 52 -0.46 5.82 1.13
N VAL A 53 -1.44 6.72 1.18
CA VAL A 53 -2.66 6.53 1.99
C VAL A 53 -3.41 5.26 1.55
N HIS A 54 -3.53 5.02 0.25
CA HIS A 54 -4.17 3.83 -0.29
C HIS A 54 -3.44 2.54 0.07
N CYS A 55 -2.11 2.53 -0.02
CA CYS A 55 -1.29 1.40 0.40
C CYS A 55 -1.50 1.08 1.89
N GLU A 56 -1.46 2.10 2.75
CA GLU A 56 -1.71 1.94 4.20
C GLU A 56 -3.12 1.43 4.51
N GLN A 57 -4.12 1.85 3.75
CA GLN A 57 -5.49 1.34 3.91
C GLN A 57 -5.60 -0.14 3.52
N LYS A 58 -4.94 -0.56 2.43
CA LYS A 58 -4.93 -1.97 2.03
C LYS A 58 -4.21 -2.86 3.04
N LEU A 59 -3.09 -2.40 3.59
CA LEU A 59 -2.35 -3.12 4.64
C LEU A 59 -3.23 -3.28 5.88
N ARG A 60 -3.82 -2.19 6.39
CA ARG A 60 -4.75 -2.24 7.53
C ARG A 60 -5.93 -3.17 7.30
N SER A 61 -6.48 -3.19 6.09
CA SER A 61 -7.57 -4.12 5.73
C SER A 61 -7.10 -5.58 5.76
N ALA A 62 -5.88 -5.87 5.28
CA ALA A 62 -5.30 -7.20 5.33
C ALA A 62 -5.03 -7.65 6.78
N GLU A 63 -4.46 -6.76 7.61
CA GLU A 63 -4.21 -7.00 9.04
C GLU A 63 -5.52 -7.32 9.77
N SER A 64 -6.56 -6.49 9.60
CA SER A 64 -7.87 -6.73 10.22
C SER A 64 -8.50 -8.06 9.80
N ARG A 65 -8.27 -8.50 8.57
CA ARG A 65 -8.72 -9.82 8.11
C ARG A 65 -7.96 -10.95 8.79
N LEU A 66 -6.66 -10.80 9.00
CA LEU A 66 -5.84 -11.77 9.74
C LEU A 66 -6.27 -11.86 11.21
N GLU A 67 -6.48 -10.73 11.88
CA GLU A 67 -6.94 -10.69 13.28
C GLU A 67 -8.26 -11.46 13.47
N LYS A 68 -9.20 -11.35 12.54
CA LYS A 68 -10.47 -12.10 12.56
C LYS A 68 -10.28 -13.59 12.37
N ILE A 69 -9.28 -14.02 11.59
CA ILE A 69 -8.97 -15.43 11.40
C ILE A 69 -8.32 -16.00 12.66
N VAL A 70 -7.39 -15.26 13.28
CA VAL A 70 -6.69 -15.68 14.50
C VAL A 70 -7.62 -15.68 15.72
N THR A 71 -8.55 -14.73 15.80
CA THR A 71 -9.50 -14.59 16.92
C THR A 71 -10.81 -15.38 16.69
N GLY A 72 -10.98 -16.00 15.52
CA GLY A 72 -12.10 -16.88 15.21
C GLY A 72 -12.07 -18.17 16.05
N PRO A 73 -13.20 -18.83 16.29
CA PRO A 73 -13.32 -19.91 17.27
C PRO A 73 -12.66 -21.21 16.77
N LYS A 74 -11.35 -21.32 16.91
CA LYS A 74 -10.61 -22.58 16.81
C LYS A 74 -9.29 -22.45 17.57
N GLY A 75 -9.14 -22.95 18.79
CA GLY A 75 -10.06 -23.73 19.58
C GLY A 75 -9.74 -23.63 21.07
N ALA A 76 -10.65 -24.17 21.86
CA ALA A 76 -10.26 -24.80 23.11
C ALA A 76 -9.28 -25.93 22.77
N GLU A 77 -8.01 -25.61 22.57
CA GLU A 77 -6.96 -26.54 22.94
C GLU A 77 -7.07 -26.65 24.46
N ARG A 78 -7.95 -27.56 24.89
CA ARG A 78 -7.83 -28.21 26.19
C ARG A 78 -6.44 -28.83 26.16
N THR A 79 -5.45 -28.08 26.61
CA THR A 79 -4.22 -28.66 27.14
C THR A 79 -4.70 -29.52 28.29
N GLU A 80 -4.92 -30.82 28.03
CA GLU A 80 -5.13 -31.75 29.12
C GLU A 80 -3.90 -31.62 30.04
N PRO A 81 -4.11 -31.38 31.35
CA PRO A 81 -3.01 -31.43 32.29
C PRO A 81 -2.41 -32.82 32.17
N LEU A 82 -1.15 -32.90 31.75
CA LEU A 82 -0.41 -34.14 31.82
C LEU A 82 -0.12 -34.34 33.31
N ASP A 83 -0.94 -35.14 34.00
CA ASP A 83 -0.67 -35.55 35.37
C ASP A 83 0.70 -36.26 35.40
N PRO A 84 1.71 -35.74 36.11
CA PRO A 84 2.93 -36.50 36.34
C PRO A 84 2.65 -37.56 37.41
N VAL A 85 3.05 -38.79 37.09
CA VAL A 85 3.02 -39.98 37.94
C VAL A 85 3.88 -39.83 39.19
#